data_AF-A0A561BMM4-F1
#
_entry.id   AF-A0A561BMM4-F1
#
_cell.length_a   1.000
_cell.length_b   1.000
_cell.length_c   1.000
_cell.angle_alpha   90.00
_cell.angle_beta   90.00
_cell.angle_gamma   90.00
#
_symmetry.space_group_name_H-M   'P 1'
#
loop_
_entity.id
_entity.type
_entity.pdbx_description
1 polymer ?
#
loop_
_entity_poly.entity_id
_entity_poly.type
_entity_poly.pdbx_seq_one_letter_code
_entity_poly.pdbx_strand_id
1 'polypeptide(L)'
;MDTDQGSVVLRRFSGCLHGATLLTLHCDSRRPGEPFGTDVVKQLAADGLLGHVLWSTACTPRDVLAGGFQVLRENGLFLARVDLSGVPGDPGRLRELIAAVQLLRRLGILVEYELDLFAGAPRFSGVRDKIAMMRYVVADGTVPAMFTTGPIEGPCSPWLDGYRRQLAIAVEPWIGPGGLAGQLAQAWAEIVVAERLMLALSGVAAHRIALQRLTLRTNTVLLDLVSAGAREYETTGGTRLLDDDLILPVAEPLAARMIALRNNFLQVNGPALRADGSIR
;
A
#
# COMPACT_ATOMS: atom_id res chain seq x y z
N MET A 1 -25.28 17.85 15.24
CA MET A 1 -24.36 18.46 14.25
C MET A 1 -24.32 17.50 13.09
N ASP A 2 -25.09 17.79 12.05
CA ASP A 2 -25.11 17.03 10.80
C ASP A 2 -23.82 17.33 10.03
N THR A 3 -22.95 16.34 9.94
CA THR A 3 -21.87 16.28 8.95
C THR A 3 -21.85 14.86 8.43
N ASP A 4 -22.82 14.51 7.56
CA ASP A 4 -22.89 13.18 6.97
C ASP A 4 -23.50 13.21 5.55
N GLN A 5 -23.08 14.20 4.76
CA GLN A 5 -23.18 14.10 3.31
C GLN A 5 -21.89 13.47 2.82
N GLY A 6 -21.94 12.17 2.51
CA GLY A 6 -20.85 11.43 1.87
C GLY A 6 -20.36 12.22 0.67
N SER A 7 -19.22 12.87 0.85
CA SER A 7 -18.69 13.78 -0.17
C SER A 7 -17.78 12.96 -1.05
N VAL A 8 -18.21 12.75 -2.30
CA VAL A 8 -17.32 12.21 -3.32
C VAL A 8 -16.31 13.29 -3.67
N VAL A 9 -15.21 13.35 -2.92
CA VAL A 9 -14.11 14.25 -3.21
C VAL A 9 -13.33 13.66 -4.40
N LEU A 10 -13.63 14.15 -5.60
CA LEU A 10 -12.87 13.84 -6.80
C LEU A 10 -11.45 14.38 -6.67
N ARG A 11 -10.51 13.53 -6.26
CA ARG A 11 -9.07 13.81 -6.42
C ARG A 11 -8.60 13.17 -7.71
N ARG A 12 -8.29 14.02 -8.70
CA ARG A 12 -7.64 13.61 -9.94
C ARG A 12 -6.18 13.30 -9.62
N PHE A 13 -5.75 12.07 -9.85
CA PHE A 13 -4.31 11.79 -9.86
C PHE A 13 -3.70 12.48 -11.08
N SER A 14 -2.83 13.47 -10.86
CA SER A 14 -2.14 14.20 -11.94
C SER A 14 -0.86 13.47 -12.41
N GLY A 15 -0.58 12.27 -11.90
CA GLY A 15 0.46 11.41 -12.44
C GLY A 15 -0.08 10.66 -13.65
N CYS A 16 0.41 10.96 -14.85
CA CYS A 16 0.00 10.29 -16.09
C CYS A 16 0.23 8.77 -16.00
N LEU A 17 -0.78 8.02 -15.58
CA LEU A 17 -0.91 6.60 -15.87
C LEU A 17 -1.56 6.48 -17.27
N HIS A 18 -0.75 6.78 -18.29
CA HIS A 18 -0.96 6.33 -19.67
C HIS A 18 -2.39 6.49 -20.25
N GLY A 19 -3.04 7.64 -20.03
CA GLY A 19 -4.37 7.94 -20.60
C GLY A 19 -5.57 7.54 -19.74
N ALA A 20 -5.36 6.80 -18.65
CA ALA A 20 -6.43 6.43 -17.73
C ALA A 20 -6.87 7.61 -16.86
N THR A 21 -8.17 7.87 -16.78
CA THR A 21 -8.71 8.77 -15.74
C THR A 21 -8.87 7.97 -14.45
N LEU A 22 -7.93 8.19 -13.53
CA LEU A 22 -7.99 7.63 -12.18
C LEU A 22 -8.72 8.60 -11.26
N LEU A 23 -9.80 8.11 -10.68
CA LEU A 23 -10.58 8.84 -9.69
C LEU A 23 -10.34 8.23 -8.31
N THR A 24 -9.78 8.99 -7.38
CA THR A 24 -9.86 8.59 -5.98
C THR A 24 -11.22 9.03 -5.45
N LEU A 25 -12.04 8.07 -5.03
CA LEU A 25 -13.38 8.31 -4.51
C LEU A 25 -13.41 7.87 -3.05
N HIS A 26 -13.70 8.81 -2.16
CA HIS A 26 -13.86 8.48 -0.75
C HIS A 26 -15.26 7.94 -0.52
N CYS A 27 -15.36 6.70 -0.02
CA CYS A 27 -16.61 6.18 0.52
C CYS A 27 -16.58 6.46 2.01
N ASP A 28 -17.28 7.51 2.44
CA ASP A 28 -17.62 7.63 3.86
C ASP A 28 -18.49 6.43 4.24
N SER A 29 -18.21 5.88 5.41
CA SER A 29 -18.63 4.57 5.93
C SER A 29 -20.05 4.09 5.57
N ARG A 30 -20.22 2.76 5.61
CA ARG A 30 -21.46 2.04 5.33
C ARG A 30 -22.71 2.70 5.92
N ARG A 31 -23.66 3.09 5.06
CA ARG A 31 -25.03 3.46 5.47
C ARG A 31 -25.78 2.21 5.98
N PRO A 32 -26.54 2.29 7.08
CA PRO A 32 -27.33 1.17 7.56
C PRO A 32 -28.27 0.63 6.46
N GLY A 33 -28.20 -0.67 6.18
CA GLY A 33 -29.05 -1.34 5.19
C GLY A 33 -28.50 -1.36 3.76
N GLU A 34 -27.44 -0.63 3.43
CA GLU A 34 -26.82 -0.65 2.09
C GLU A 34 -25.44 -1.33 2.10
N PRO A 35 -25.07 -2.05 1.02
CA PRO A 35 -23.71 -2.56 0.86
C PRO A 35 -22.70 -1.41 0.68
N PHE A 36 -21.49 -1.58 1.21
CA PHE A 36 -20.40 -0.62 1.09
C PHE A 36 -20.13 -0.25 -0.39
N GLY A 37 -19.98 1.04 -0.68
CA GLY A 37 -19.63 1.56 -2.01
C GLY A 37 -20.75 1.56 -3.06
N THR A 38 -21.97 1.11 -2.73
CA THR A 38 -23.10 1.10 -3.68
C THR A 38 -23.45 2.50 -4.20
N ASP A 39 -23.39 3.51 -3.33
CA ASP A 39 -23.68 4.89 -3.70
C ASP A 39 -22.67 5.45 -4.70
N VAL A 40 -21.40 5.08 -4.57
CA VAL A 40 -20.37 5.46 -5.54
C VAL A 40 -20.65 4.81 -6.90
N VAL A 41 -21.03 3.54 -6.94
CA VAL A 41 -21.41 2.88 -8.20
C VAL A 41 -22.63 3.55 -8.83
N LYS A 42 -23.67 3.86 -8.04
CA LYS A 42 -24.86 4.59 -8.52
C LYS A 42 -24.49 5.97 -9.09
N GLN A 43 -23.62 6.71 -8.40
CA GLN A 43 -23.16 8.02 -8.85
C GLN A 43 -22.35 7.93 -10.16
N LEU A 44 -21.38 7.01 -10.22
CA LEU A 44 -20.62 6.75 -11.45
C LEU A 44 -21.54 6.32 -12.61
N ALA A 45 -22.62 5.57 -12.33
CA ALA A 45 -23.61 5.21 -13.33
C ALA A 45 -24.39 6.43 -13.82
N ALA A 46 -24.87 7.27 -12.90
CA ALA A 46 -25.61 8.49 -13.21
C ALA A 46 -24.77 9.47 -14.04
N ASP A 47 -23.46 9.53 -13.77
CA ASP A 47 -22.51 10.38 -14.49
C ASP A 47 -22.00 9.75 -15.80
N GLY A 48 -22.42 8.52 -16.14
CA GLY A 48 -21.99 7.82 -17.33
C GLY A 48 -20.50 7.40 -17.32
N LEU A 49 -19.91 7.27 -16.14
CA LEU A 49 -18.48 6.99 -15.95
C LEU A 49 -18.17 5.50 -15.71
N LEU A 50 -19.18 4.65 -15.49
CA LEU A 50 -18.95 3.22 -15.32
C LEU A 50 -18.27 2.59 -16.54
N GLY A 51 -17.22 1.81 -16.28
CA GLY A 51 -16.39 1.21 -17.33
C GLY A 51 -15.39 2.16 -17.98
N HIS A 52 -15.50 3.48 -17.74
CA HIS A 52 -14.59 4.49 -18.29
C HIS A 52 -13.55 4.99 -17.28
N VAL A 53 -13.76 4.72 -15.99
CA VAL A 53 -12.86 5.14 -14.92
C VAL A 53 -12.44 3.97 -14.06
N LEU A 54 -11.20 4.05 -13.59
CA LEU A 54 -10.73 3.22 -12.49
C LEU A 54 -10.72 4.07 -11.22
N TRP A 55 -11.14 3.47 -10.11
CA TRP A 55 -11.23 4.19 -8.86
C TRP A 55 -10.69 3.43 -7.66
N SER A 56 -10.34 4.19 -6.63
CA SER A 56 -9.83 3.70 -5.35
C SER A 56 -10.70 4.15 -4.19
N THR A 57 -10.72 3.39 -3.10
CA THR A 57 -11.50 3.71 -1.89
C THR A 57 -10.71 3.48 -0.60
N ALA A 58 -11.24 3.94 0.53
CA ALA A 58 -10.74 3.63 1.87
C ALA A 58 -11.81 2.84 2.64
N CYS A 59 -11.39 1.84 3.41
CA CYS A 59 -12.31 0.93 4.09
C CYS A 59 -11.69 0.29 5.34
N THR A 60 -12.54 -0.18 6.25
CA THR A 60 -12.10 -1.06 7.35
C THR A 60 -12.07 -2.52 6.90
N PRO A 61 -11.36 -3.42 7.60
CA PRO A 61 -11.45 -4.86 7.35
C PRO A 61 -12.89 -5.39 7.40
N ARG A 62 -13.74 -4.81 8.25
CA ARG A 62 -15.15 -5.21 8.39
C ARG A 62 -15.97 -4.86 7.17
N ASP A 63 -15.74 -3.70 6.56
CA ASP A 63 -16.43 -3.31 5.33
C ASP A 63 -16.13 -4.30 4.20
N VAL A 64 -14.88 -4.75 4.10
CA VAL A 64 -14.43 -5.75 3.12
C VAL A 64 -15.13 -7.09 3.34
N LEU A 65 -15.15 -7.56 4.59
CA LEU A 65 -15.75 -8.85 4.94
C LEU A 65 -17.27 -8.87 4.88
N ALA A 66 -17.93 -7.71 4.99
CA ALA A 66 -19.36 -7.58 4.81
C ALA A 66 -19.83 -7.84 3.36
N GLY A 67 -18.91 -7.90 2.39
CA GLY A 67 -19.19 -8.25 1.00
C GLY A 67 -19.31 -7.04 0.07
N GLY A 68 -19.67 -7.29 -1.19
CA GLY A 68 -19.87 -6.26 -2.22
C GLY A 68 -18.63 -5.90 -3.04
N PHE A 69 -17.42 -6.19 -2.56
CA PHE A 69 -16.17 -5.83 -3.27
C PHE A 69 -16.00 -6.49 -4.64
N GLN A 70 -16.63 -7.65 -4.89
CA GLN A 70 -16.65 -8.22 -6.24
C GLN A 70 -17.39 -7.31 -7.23
N VAL A 71 -18.57 -6.81 -6.84
CA VAL A 71 -19.35 -5.89 -7.66
C VAL A 71 -18.61 -4.57 -7.83
N LEU A 72 -18.01 -4.03 -6.77
CA LEU A 72 -17.19 -2.82 -6.87
C LEU A 72 -16.03 -3.01 -7.85
N ARG A 73 -15.37 -4.17 -7.80
CA ARG A 73 -14.29 -4.55 -8.69
C ARG A 73 -14.72 -4.65 -10.15
N GLU A 74 -15.90 -5.18 -10.41
CA GLU A 74 -16.51 -5.23 -11.75
C GLU A 74 -16.87 -3.83 -12.25
N ASN A 75 -17.14 -2.89 -11.34
CA ASN A 75 -17.45 -1.48 -11.62
C ASN A 75 -16.25 -0.53 -11.49
N GLY A 76 -15.02 -1.04 -11.68
CA GLY A 76 -13.82 -0.21 -11.81
C GLY A 76 -12.99 0.02 -10.53
N LEU A 77 -13.38 -0.56 -9.37
CA LEU A 77 -12.53 -0.52 -8.18
C LEU A 77 -11.25 -1.34 -8.43
N PHE A 78 -10.10 -0.68 -8.36
CA PHE A 78 -8.79 -1.33 -8.55
C PHE A 78 -7.89 -1.28 -7.30
N LEU A 79 -8.14 -0.37 -6.36
CA LEU A 79 -7.31 -0.17 -5.17
C LEU A 79 -8.15 0.14 -3.93
N ALA A 80 -7.86 -0.52 -2.82
CA ALA A 80 -8.51 -0.34 -1.53
C ALA A 80 -7.47 -0.01 -0.46
N ARG A 81 -7.62 1.14 0.19
CA ARG A 81 -6.84 1.55 1.35
C ARG A 81 -7.49 1.00 2.61
N VAL A 82 -6.85 0.04 3.25
CA VAL A 82 -7.36 -0.63 4.44
C VAL A 82 -6.87 0.10 5.69
N ASP A 83 -7.80 0.48 6.55
CA ASP A 83 -7.49 1.04 7.87
C ASP A 83 -6.91 -0.04 8.81
N LEU A 84 -5.78 0.27 9.43
CA LEU A 84 -5.08 -0.61 10.37
C LEU A 84 -5.28 -0.18 11.84
N SER A 85 -6.08 0.84 12.09
CA SER A 85 -6.30 1.42 13.40
C SER A 85 -6.80 0.40 14.42
N GLY A 86 -6.06 0.29 15.53
CA GLY A 86 -6.38 -0.63 16.63
C GLY A 86 -6.25 -2.12 16.28
N VAL A 87 -5.62 -2.49 15.16
CA VAL A 87 -5.29 -3.89 14.86
C VAL A 87 -4.04 -4.40 15.60
N PRO A 88 -2.94 -3.63 15.73
CA PRO A 88 -1.74 -4.11 16.42
C PRO A 88 -2.05 -4.55 17.87
N GLY A 89 -1.59 -5.75 18.24
CA GLY A 89 -1.80 -6.32 19.56
C GLY A 89 -3.16 -6.99 19.81
N ASP A 90 -4.10 -6.95 18.85
CA ASP A 90 -5.41 -7.61 18.93
C ASP A 90 -5.48 -8.81 17.96
N PRO A 91 -5.43 -10.06 18.45
CA PRO A 91 -5.49 -11.26 17.60
C PRO A 91 -6.83 -11.45 16.86
N GLY A 92 -7.93 -10.91 17.38
CA GLY A 92 -9.25 -10.95 16.73
C GLY A 92 -9.27 -10.05 15.50
N ARG A 93 -8.89 -8.78 15.70
CA ARG A 93 -8.79 -7.80 14.62
C ARG A 93 -7.72 -8.16 13.60
N LEU A 94 -6.61 -8.75 14.02
CA LEU A 94 -5.58 -9.24 13.09
C LEU A 94 -6.13 -10.32 12.16
N ARG A 95 -6.92 -11.27 12.67
CA ARG A 95 -7.57 -12.28 11.83
C ARG A 95 -8.56 -11.66 10.85
N GLU A 96 -9.36 -10.69 11.29
CA GLU A 96 -10.26 -9.93 10.42
C GLU A 96 -9.47 -9.24 9.29
N LEU A 97 -8.39 -8.55 9.62
CA LEU A 97 -7.50 -7.89 8.66
C LEU A 97 -6.92 -8.88 7.63
N ILE A 98 -6.38 -10.01 8.10
CA ILE A 98 -5.79 -11.02 7.20
C ILE A 98 -6.85 -11.54 6.21
N ALA A 99 -8.04 -11.86 6.70
CA ALA A 99 -9.14 -12.34 5.85
C ALA A 99 -9.56 -11.28 4.82
N ALA A 100 -9.67 -10.01 5.23
CA ALA A 100 -10.00 -8.89 4.35
C ALA A 100 -8.95 -8.71 3.25
N VAL A 101 -7.67 -8.65 3.61
CA VAL A 101 -6.56 -8.50 2.65
C VAL A 101 -6.52 -9.68 1.67
N GLN A 102 -6.70 -10.91 2.14
CA GLN A 102 -6.77 -12.09 1.27
C GLN A 102 -7.97 -12.05 0.31
N LEU A 103 -9.13 -11.54 0.75
CA LEU A 103 -10.28 -11.36 -0.13
C LEU A 103 -9.97 -10.35 -1.25
N LEU A 104 -9.44 -9.17 -0.91
CA LEU A 104 -9.09 -8.13 -1.88
C LEU A 104 -8.09 -8.64 -2.93
N ARG A 105 -7.06 -9.36 -2.48
CA ARG A 105 -6.06 -10.00 -3.36
C ARG A 105 -6.68 -10.99 -4.33
N ARG A 106 -7.56 -11.88 -3.84
CA ARG A 106 -8.25 -12.86 -4.70
C ARG A 106 -9.11 -12.19 -5.77
N LEU A 107 -9.67 -11.01 -5.47
CA LEU A 107 -10.44 -10.21 -6.42
C LEU A 107 -9.55 -9.41 -7.39
N GLY A 108 -8.23 -9.42 -7.22
CA GLY A 108 -7.32 -8.60 -8.01
C GLY A 108 -7.50 -7.10 -7.75
N ILE A 109 -7.78 -6.74 -6.49
CA ILE A 109 -7.81 -5.36 -5.99
C ILE A 109 -6.51 -5.13 -5.22
N LEU A 110 -5.79 -4.06 -5.56
CA LEU A 110 -4.58 -3.66 -4.84
C LEU A 110 -4.93 -3.21 -3.43
N VAL A 111 -4.05 -3.51 -2.49
CA VAL A 111 -4.20 -3.12 -1.09
C VAL A 111 -3.16 -2.07 -0.77
N GLU A 112 -3.61 -0.95 -0.23
CA GLU A 112 -2.76 0.05 0.42
C GLU A 112 -3.16 0.19 1.88
N TYR A 113 -2.30 0.80 2.68
CA TYR A 113 -2.58 1.16 4.06
C TYR A 113 -1.70 2.33 4.47
N GLU A 114 -2.13 3.02 5.51
CA GLU A 114 -1.32 4.03 6.19
C GLU A 114 -1.04 3.52 7.60
N LEU A 115 0.23 3.57 7.99
CA LEU A 115 0.67 3.12 9.30
C LEU A 115 1.76 4.05 9.79
N ASP A 116 1.52 4.72 10.91
CA ASP A 116 2.63 5.28 11.68
C ASP A 116 3.17 4.21 12.63
N LEU A 117 4.47 3.90 12.50
CA LEU A 117 5.10 2.84 13.27
C LEU A 117 5.15 3.16 14.78
N PHE A 118 5.11 4.43 15.17
CA PHE A 118 5.28 4.89 16.54
C PHE A 118 4.01 5.47 17.17
N ALA A 119 2.99 5.83 16.38
CA ALA A 119 1.72 6.34 16.89
C ALA A 119 1.03 5.37 17.87
N GLY A 120 0.69 5.83 19.08
CA GLY A 120 0.07 4.98 20.11
C GLY A 120 0.95 3.84 20.63
N ALA A 121 2.26 3.82 20.32
CA ALA A 121 3.21 2.82 20.77
C ALA A 121 4.23 3.44 21.74
N PRO A 122 3.91 3.60 23.05
CA PRO A 122 4.83 4.21 24.01
C PRO A 122 6.03 3.31 24.38
N ARG A 123 6.10 2.09 23.84
CA ARG A 123 7.10 1.06 24.15
C ARG A 123 7.51 0.30 22.88
N PHE A 124 8.70 -0.29 22.88
CA PHE A 124 9.20 -1.13 21.79
C PHE A 124 8.30 -2.35 21.49
N SER A 125 7.56 -2.87 22.49
CA SER A 125 6.58 -3.93 22.25
C SER A 125 5.51 -3.53 21.23
N GLY A 126 5.00 -2.29 21.30
CA GLY A 126 4.01 -1.80 20.34
C GLY A 126 4.56 -1.66 18.92
N VAL A 127 5.84 -1.28 18.78
CA VAL A 127 6.54 -1.30 17.50
C VAL A 127 6.62 -2.73 16.95
N ARG A 128 6.97 -3.71 17.79
CA ARG A 128 7.03 -5.12 17.39
C ARG A 128 5.66 -5.68 16.98
N ASP A 129 4.59 -5.31 17.68
CA ASP A 129 3.23 -5.75 17.34
C ASP A 129 2.80 -5.23 15.97
N LYS A 130 3.13 -3.96 15.65
CA LYS A 130 2.89 -3.40 14.32
C LYS A 130 3.70 -4.10 13.24
N ILE A 131 4.98 -4.39 13.48
CA ILE A 131 5.82 -5.12 12.53
C ILE A 131 5.30 -6.54 12.32
N ALA A 132 4.84 -7.22 13.38
CA ALA A 132 4.24 -8.54 13.28
C ALA A 132 2.96 -8.50 12.42
N MET A 133 2.07 -7.53 12.65
CA MET A 133 0.88 -7.30 11.82
C MET A 133 1.27 -7.04 10.35
N MET A 134 2.22 -6.14 10.09
CA MET A 134 2.67 -5.80 8.74
C MET A 134 3.17 -7.04 7.98
N ARG A 135 3.91 -7.94 8.64
CA ARG A 135 4.39 -9.18 8.01
C ARG A 135 3.25 -10.02 7.43
N TYR A 136 2.10 -10.08 8.09
CA TYR A 136 0.92 -10.75 7.55
C TYR A 136 0.30 -9.98 6.38
N VAL A 137 0.20 -8.66 6.51
CA VAL A 137 -0.35 -7.80 5.46
C VAL A 137 0.49 -7.86 4.20
N VAL A 138 1.82 -8.02 4.27
CA VAL A 138 2.70 -7.98 3.09
C VAL A 138 3.26 -9.35 2.66
N ALA A 139 2.78 -10.42 3.27
CA ALA A 139 3.34 -11.78 3.19
C ALA A 139 3.44 -12.38 1.77
N ASP A 140 2.63 -11.90 0.82
CA ASP A 140 2.59 -12.45 -0.53
C ASP A 140 3.41 -11.65 -1.55
N GLY A 141 3.96 -10.49 -1.19
CA GLY A 141 4.71 -9.62 -2.11
C GLY A 141 3.87 -8.81 -3.09
N THR A 142 2.55 -8.74 -2.95
CA THR A 142 1.70 -7.86 -3.79
C THR A 142 1.55 -6.46 -3.21
N VAL A 143 1.98 -6.28 -1.95
CA VAL A 143 1.89 -5.01 -1.22
C VAL A 143 3.28 -4.69 -0.66
N PRO A 144 3.87 -3.53 -0.98
CA PRO A 144 5.11 -3.11 -0.35
C PRO A 144 4.88 -2.73 1.12
N ALA A 145 5.89 -2.99 1.95
CA ALA A 145 5.92 -2.53 3.33
C ALA A 145 6.14 -1.01 3.36
N MET A 146 5.15 -0.27 3.87
CA MET A 146 5.22 1.18 4.02
C MET A 146 4.77 1.59 5.42
N PHE A 147 5.48 2.54 6.02
CA PHE A 147 5.10 3.16 7.28
C PHE A 147 5.72 4.54 7.40
N THR A 148 5.21 5.37 8.31
CA THR A 148 5.85 6.62 8.71
C THR A 148 6.54 6.46 10.06
N THR A 149 7.52 7.32 10.31
CA THR A 149 8.25 7.41 11.60
C THR A 149 7.97 8.76 12.27
N GLY A 150 6.69 9.14 12.32
CA GLY A 150 6.24 10.41 12.89
C GLY A 150 6.60 10.55 14.36
N PRO A 151 6.61 11.79 14.89
CA PRO A 151 6.93 12.02 16.30
C PRO A 151 5.97 11.23 17.21
N ILE A 152 6.49 10.71 18.32
CA ILE A 152 5.65 10.00 19.29
C ILE A 152 4.84 11.04 20.08
N GLU A 153 3.51 10.94 20.00
CA GLU A 153 2.61 11.76 20.80
C GLU A 153 2.51 11.23 22.24
N GLY A 154 2.62 12.13 23.21
CA GLY A 154 2.50 11.82 24.63
C GLY A 154 3.80 11.31 25.28
N PRO A 155 3.72 10.83 26.54
CA PRO A 155 4.90 10.39 27.28
C PRO A 155 5.51 9.12 26.64
N CYS A 156 6.76 9.23 26.21
CA CYS A 156 7.55 8.11 25.69
C CYS A 156 8.94 8.06 26.35
N SER A 157 9.57 6.88 26.34
CA SER A 157 10.94 6.79 26.85
C SER A 157 11.91 7.51 25.91
N PRO A 158 12.94 8.21 26.44
CA PRO A 158 13.98 8.82 25.60
C PRO A 158 14.68 7.81 24.69
N TRP A 159 14.69 6.53 25.08
CA TRP A 159 15.28 5.44 24.32
C TRP A 159 14.46 5.12 23.06
N LEU A 160 13.13 5.07 23.19
CA LEU A 160 12.26 4.81 22.04
C LEU A 160 12.28 5.98 21.04
N ASP A 161 12.29 7.23 21.52
CA ASP A 161 12.44 8.38 20.62
C ASP A 161 13.84 8.43 19.98
N GLY A 162 14.89 8.07 20.72
CA GLY A 162 16.24 7.92 20.16
C GLY A 162 16.28 6.91 19.01
N TYR A 163 15.72 5.72 19.23
CA TYR A 163 15.58 4.69 18.19
C TYR A 163 14.78 5.20 16.99
N ARG A 164 13.62 5.84 17.23
CA ARG A 164 12.78 6.41 16.17
C ARG A 164 13.56 7.36 15.26
N ARG A 165 14.34 8.28 15.86
CA ARG A 165 15.12 9.27 15.10
C ARG A 165 16.18 8.61 14.22
N GLN A 166 16.90 7.62 14.75
CA GLN A 166 17.88 6.87 13.95
C GLN A 166 17.19 6.07 12.86
N LEU A 167 16.08 5.40 13.19
CA LEU A 167 15.32 4.60 12.24
C LEU A 167 14.82 5.45 11.07
N ALA A 168 14.28 6.64 11.35
CA ALA A 168 13.74 7.55 10.32
C ALA A 168 14.75 7.86 9.21
N ILE A 169 16.03 7.99 9.57
CA ILE A 169 17.13 8.21 8.61
C ILE A 169 17.45 6.89 7.89
N ALA A 170 17.67 5.83 8.65
CA ALA A 170 18.04 4.51 8.15
C ALA A 170 17.08 3.94 7.10
N VAL A 171 15.77 4.18 7.25
CA VAL A 171 14.77 3.61 6.33
C VAL A 171 14.46 4.50 5.12
N GLU A 172 15.11 5.66 4.99
CA GLU A 172 14.92 6.60 3.88
C GLU A 172 15.04 5.92 2.49
N PRO A 173 16.01 5.03 2.22
CA PRO A 173 16.11 4.34 0.93
C PRO A 173 14.88 3.47 0.60
N TRP A 174 14.11 3.06 1.60
CA TRP A 174 12.88 2.29 1.41
C TRP A 174 11.62 3.14 1.33
N ILE A 175 11.44 4.07 2.26
CA ILE A 175 10.16 4.78 2.46
C ILE A 175 10.24 6.29 2.19
N GLY A 176 11.42 6.82 1.89
CA GLY A 176 11.65 8.23 1.56
C GLY A 176 11.08 8.63 0.20
N PRO A 177 11.23 9.91 -0.18
CA PRO A 177 10.82 10.40 -1.50
C PRO A 177 11.53 9.63 -2.63
N GLY A 178 10.76 8.86 -3.39
CA GLY A 178 11.34 7.99 -4.43
C GLY A 178 11.96 6.70 -3.88
N GLY A 179 11.75 6.37 -2.61
CA GLY A 179 12.19 5.13 -2.00
C GLY A 179 11.57 3.88 -2.64
N LEU A 180 12.18 2.73 -2.37
CA LEU A 180 11.79 1.44 -2.95
C LEU A 180 10.32 1.11 -2.84
N ALA A 181 9.70 1.36 -1.69
CA ALA A 181 8.32 0.97 -1.42
C ALA A 181 7.34 1.74 -2.33
N GLY A 182 7.56 3.05 -2.53
CA GLY A 182 6.78 3.86 -3.46
C GLY A 182 6.95 3.42 -4.92
N GLN A 183 8.19 3.12 -5.34
CA GLN A 183 8.45 2.60 -6.68
C GLN A 183 7.75 1.25 -6.93
N LEU A 184 7.77 0.35 -5.94
CA LEU A 184 7.10 -0.95 -6.00
C LEU A 184 5.57 -0.78 -6.06
N ALA A 185 5.00 0.12 -5.25
CA ALA A 185 3.56 0.42 -5.28
C ALA A 185 3.14 0.92 -6.66
N GLN A 186 3.92 1.86 -7.23
CA GLN A 186 3.68 2.37 -8.57
C GLN A 186 3.73 1.27 -9.64
N ALA A 187 4.74 0.39 -9.61
CA ALA A 187 4.85 -0.69 -10.59
C ALA A 187 3.69 -1.70 -10.49
N TRP A 188 3.21 -2.00 -9.28
CA TRP A 188 2.00 -2.82 -9.11
C TRP A 188 0.75 -2.15 -9.68
N ALA A 189 0.59 -0.84 -9.43
CA ALA A 189 -0.50 -0.05 -10.00
C ALA A 189 -0.45 -0.02 -11.53
N GLU A 190 0.74 0.18 -12.12
CA GLU A 190 0.93 0.18 -13.59
C GLU A 190 0.42 -1.12 -14.22
N ILE A 191 0.76 -2.28 -13.66
CA ILE A 191 0.30 -3.58 -14.17
C ILE A 191 -1.21 -3.73 -14.04
N VAL A 192 -1.76 -3.49 -12.84
CA VAL A 192 -3.18 -3.71 -12.58
C VAL A 192 -4.05 -2.78 -13.41
N VAL A 193 -3.67 -1.51 -13.54
CA VAL A 193 -4.38 -0.54 -14.39
C VAL A 193 -4.31 -0.96 -15.85
N ALA A 194 -3.14 -1.33 -16.35
CA ALA A 194 -2.99 -1.71 -17.75
C ALA A 194 -3.75 -3.00 -18.12
N GLU A 195 -3.79 -4.00 -17.23
CA GLU A 195 -4.63 -5.19 -17.39
C GLU A 195 -6.12 -4.83 -17.43
N ARG A 196 -6.56 -3.86 -16.62
CA ARG A 196 -7.97 -3.44 -16.56
C ARG A 196 -8.42 -2.66 -17.78
N LEU A 197 -7.51 -1.89 -18.36
CA LEU A 197 -7.74 -1.18 -19.62
C LEU A 197 -7.61 -2.10 -20.85
N MET A 198 -7.46 -3.41 -20.64
CA MET A 198 -7.30 -4.41 -21.70
C MET A 198 -6.15 -4.09 -22.66
N LEU A 199 -5.10 -3.44 -22.16
CA LEU A 199 -3.90 -3.20 -22.96
C LEU A 199 -3.27 -4.56 -23.29
N ALA A 200 -2.96 -4.78 -24.58
CA ALA A 200 -2.36 -6.01 -25.08
C ALA A 200 -0.88 -6.12 -24.67
N LEU A 201 -0.64 -6.16 -23.36
CA LEU A 201 0.69 -6.20 -22.76
C LEU A 201 1.34 -7.56 -22.93
N SER A 202 2.62 -7.56 -23.27
CA SER A 202 3.44 -8.75 -23.38
C SER A 202 4.23 -9.01 -22.09
N GLY A 203 4.33 -10.29 -21.71
CA GLY A 203 5.19 -10.73 -20.60
C GLY A 203 4.67 -10.38 -19.20
N VAL A 204 3.40 -10.00 -19.05
CA VAL A 204 2.81 -9.56 -17.77
C VAL A 204 3.00 -10.58 -16.65
N ALA A 205 2.72 -11.86 -16.91
CA ALA A 205 2.86 -12.91 -15.89
C ALA A 205 4.31 -13.02 -15.36
N ALA A 206 5.30 -13.00 -16.26
CA ALA A 206 6.71 -13.06 -15.87
C ALA A 206 7.12 -11.81 -15.08
N HIS A 207 6.65 -10.63 -15.51
CA HIS A 207 6.90 -9.37 -14.82
C HIS A 207 6.28 -9.35 -13.41
N ARG A 208 5.03 -9.81 -13.25
CA ARG A 208 4.37 -9.95 -11.93
C ARG A 208 5.13 -10.86 -10.99
N ILE A 209 5.60 -12.02 -11.46
CA ILE A 209 6.40 -12.95 -10.64
C ILE A 209 7.70 -12.29 -10.20
N ALA A 210 8.38 -11.59 -11.10
CA ALA A 210 9.62 -10.88 -10.78
C ALA A 210 9.38 -9.74 -9.77
N LEU A 211 8.30 -8.97 -9.96
CA LEU A 211 7.92 -7.87 -9.07
C LEU A 211 7.54 -8.40 -7.69
N GLN A 212 6.73 -9.45 -7.61
CA GLN A 212 6.35 -10.11 -6.37
C GLN A 212 7.55 -10.60 -5.57
N ARG A 213 8.52 -11.24 -6.23
CA ARG A 213 9.76 -11.69 -5.58
C ARG A 213 10.59 -10.53 -5.07
N LEU A 214 10.67 -9.44 -5.84
CA LEU A 214 11.39 -8.24 -5.42
C LEU A 214 10.71 -7.56 -4.23
N THR A 215 9.39 -7.38 -4.28
CA THR A 215 8.59 -6.85 -3.17
C THR A 215 8.76 -7.69 -1.91
N LEU A 216 8.65 -9.02 -2.00
CA LEU A 216 8.90 -9.92 -0.86
C LEU A 216 10.27 -9.68 -0.24
N ARG A 217 11.32 -9.68 -1.07
CA ARG A 217 12.69 -9.48 -0.59
C ARG A 217 12.87 -8.13 0.08
N THR A 218 12.38 -7.06 -0.54
CA THR A 218 12.43 -5.70 0.01
C THR A 218 11.68 -5.61 1.35
N ASN A 219 10.49 -6.19 1.43
CA ASN A 219 9.69 -6.22 2.66
C ASN A 219 10.39 -6.98 3.78
N THR A 220 10.95 -8.16 3.48
CA THR A 220 11.68 -8.96 4.48
C THR A 220 12.85 -8.18 5.03
N VAL A 221 13.70 -7.61 4.16
CA VAL A 221 14.86 -6.82 4.59
C VAL A 221 14.45 -5.66 5.49
N LEU A 222 13.46 -4.85 5.06
CA LEU A 222 13.01 -3.69 5.82
C LEU A 222 12.42 -4.10 7.19
N LEU A 223 11.53 -5.09 7.21
CA LEU A 223 10.86 -5.50 8.45
C LEU A 223 11.82 -6.24 9.40
N ASP A 224 12.83 -6.92 8.88
CA ASP A 224 13.90 -7.54 9.68
C ASP A 224 14.81 -6.47 10.29
N LEU A 225 15.23 -5.48 9.50
CA LEU A 225 16.00 -4.31 9.96
C LEU A 225 15.30 -3.62 11.13
N VAL A 226 14.01 -3.27 10.96
CA VAL A 226 13.23 -2.60 12.00
C VAL A 226 13.03 -3.50 13.23
N SER A 227 12.78 -4.79 13.04
CA SER A 227 12.54 -5.70 14.18
C SER A 227 13.81 -5.99 14.98
N ALA A 228 14.92 -6.23 14.29
CA ALA A 228 16.22 -6.50 14.92
C ALA A 228 16.79 -5.23 15.56
N GLY A 229 16.76 -4.10 14.84
CA GLY A 229 17.19 -2.81 15.37
C GLY A 229 16.42 -2.41 16.62
N ALA A 230 15.10 -2.58 16.64
CA ALA A 230 14.28 -2.31 17.82
C ALA A 230 14.69 -3.17 19.04
N ARG A 231 15.00 -4.45 18.84
CA ARG A 231 15.42 -5.35 19.93
C ARG A 231 16.82 -5.02 20.46
N GLU A 232 17.76 -4.76 19.57
CA GLU A 232 19.14 -4.41 19.95
C GLU A 232 19.18 -3.06 20.68
N TYR A 233 18.45 -2.07 20.16
CA TYR A 233 18.36 -0.74 20.77
C TYR A 233 17.69 -0.80 22.15
N GLU A 234 16.61 -1.57 22.30
CA GLU A 234 15.95 -1.76 23.60
C GLU A 234 16.90 -2.34 24.66
N THR A 235 17.83 -3.21 24.24
CA THR A 235 18.75 -3.91 25.15
C THR A 235 20.01 -3.09 25.47
N THR A 236 20.56 -2.38 24.47
CA THR A 236 21.89 -1.78 24.56
C THR A 236 21.89 -0.25 24.53
N GLY A 237 20.76 0.38 24.18
CA GLY A 237 20.65 1.83 24.01
C GLY A 237 21.18 2.36 22.66
N GLY A 238 21.58 1.46 21.75
CA GLY A 238 22.01 1.78 20.39
C GLY A 238 21.90 0.57 19.46
N THR A 239 22.16 0.75 18.17
CA THR A 239 22.29 -0.37 17.22
C THR A 239 23.11 0.10 16.03
N ARG A 240 24.05 -0.74 15.59
CA ARG A 240 24.79 -0.48 14.35
C ARG A 240 24.02 -0.89 13.10
N LEU A 241 22.94 -1.66 13.26
CA LEU A 241 22.12 -2.11 12.13
C LEU A 241 21.51 -0.94 11.36
N LEU A 242 21.38 0.22 12.01
CA LEU A 242 20.85 1.45 11.41
C LEU A 242 21.93 2.34 10.77
N ASP A 243 23.19 1.90 10.75
CA ASP A 243 24.29 2.64 10.15
C ASP A 243 24.25 2.52 8.61
N ASP A 244 24.56 3.62 7.91
CA ASP A 244 24.51 3.69 6.43
C ASP A 244 25.43 2.66 5.75
N ASP A 245 26.57 2.32 6.38
CA ASP A 245 27.54 1.35 5.87
C ASP A 245 26.98 -0.08 5.81
N LEU A 246 25.96 -0.38 6.63
CA LEU A 246 25.24 -1.66 6.58
C LEU A 246 23.98 -1.59 5.72
N ILE A 247 23.36 -0.42 5.62
CA ILE A 247 22.09 -0.22 4.90
C ILE A 247 22.28 -0.12 3.40
N LEU A 248 23.15 0.78 2.94
CA LEU A 248 23.29 1.11 1.53
C LEU A 248 23.70 -0.11 0.68
N PRO A 249 24.64 -0.97 1.10
CA PRO A 249 24.98 -2.17 0.34
C PRO A 249 23.82 -3.15 0.14
N VAL A 250 22.76 -3.05 0.94
CA VAL A 250 21.55 -3.88 0.81
C VAL A 250 20.47 -3.16 0.00
N ALA A 251 20.25 -1.87 0.25
CA ALA A 251 19.19 -1.10 -0.40
C ALA A 251 19.48 -0.79 -1.87
N GLU A 252 20.71 -0.37 -2.20
CA GLU A 252 21.06 0.07 -3.56
C GLU A 252 20.88 -1.03 -4.61
N PRO A 253 21.31 -2.30 -4.39
CA PRO A 253 21.09 -3.36 -5.37
C PRO A 253 19.60 -3.68 -5.58
N LEU A 254 18.77 -3.52 -4.54
CA LEU A 254 17.32 -3.69 -4.66
C LEU A 254 16.72 -2.57 -5.51
N ALA A 255 17.17 -1.32 -5.31
CA ALA A 255 16.73 -0.16 -6.07
C ALA A 255 17.13 -0.28 -7.55
N ALA A 256 18.38 -0.63 -7.83
CA ALA A 256 18.86 -0.88 -9.18
C ALA A 256 18.04 -1.99 -9.87
N ARG A 257 17.72 -3.06 -9.14
CA ARG A 257 16.88 -4.15 -9.66
C ARG A 257 15.45 -3.71 -9.94
N MET A 258 14.86 -2.86 -9.09
CA MET A 258 13.52 -2.31 -9.30
C MET A 258 13.46 -1.47 -10.58
N ILE A 259 14.44 -0.56 -10.74
CA ILE A 259 14.57 0.29 -11.92
C ILE A 259 14.76 -0.55 -13.18
N ALA A 260 15.66 -1.53 -13.16
CA ALA A 260 15.90 -2.41 -14.31
C ALA A 260 14.65 -3.22 -14.68
N LEU A 261 13.93 -3.75 -13.68
CA LEU A 261 12.71 -4.51 -13.88
C LEU A 261 11.62 -3.68 -14.55
N ARG A 262 11.41 -2.44 -14.08
CA ARG A 262 10.44 -1.50 -14.65
C ARG A 262 10.84 -1.05 -16.06
N ASN A 263 12.10 -0.68 -16.26
CA ASN A 263 12.60 -0.24 -17.57
C ASN A 263 12.43 -1.32 -18.64
N ASN A 264 12.73 -2.58 -18.31
CA ASN A 264 12.51 -3.70 -19.22
C ASN A 264 11.03 -3.85 -19.59
N PHE A 265 10.13 -3.77 -18.60
CA PHE A 265 8.69 -3.84 -18.86
C PHE A 265 8.19 -2.70 -19.75
N LEU A 266 8.62 -1.47 -19.49
CA LEU A 266 8.29 -0.29 -20.30
C LEU A 266 8.91 -0.35 -21.69
N GLN A 267 10.10 -0.91 -21.85
CA GLN A 267 10.73 -1.10 -23.16
C GLN A 267 9.91 -2.05 -24.03
N VAL A 268 9.42 -3.14 -23.45
CA VAL A 268 8.58 -4.13 -24.16
C VAL A 268 7.19 -3.58 -24.47
N ASN A 269 6.58 -2.82 -23.55
CA ASN A 269 5.18 -2.43 -23.62
C ASN A 269 4.94 -0.95 -23.97
N GLY A 270 5.99 -0.14 -24.11
CA GLY A 270 5.92 1.29 -24.36
C GLY A 270 5.03 1.70 -25.53
N PRO A 271 5.04 1.00 -26.68
CA PRO A 271 4.12 1.30 -27.79
C PRO A 271 2.65 1.11 -27.41
N ALA A 272 2.30 0.01 -26.73
CA ALA A 272 0.93 -0.27 -26.29
C ALA A 272 0.45 0.73 -25.24
N LEU A 273 1.35 1.13 -24.32
CA LEU A 273 1.07 2.14 -23.29
C LEU A 273 0.93 3.58 -23.84
N ARG A 274 1.39 3.86 -25.07
CA ARG A 274 1.29 5.19 -25.70
C ARG A 274 0.15 5.29 -26.72
N ALA A 275 -0.30 4.17 -27.28
CA ALA A 275 -1.27 4.13 -28.37
C ALA A 275 -2.67 4.65 -27.97
N ASP A 276 -3.01 4.67 -26.68
CA ASP A 276 -4.35 5.03 -26.19
C ASP A 276 -4.60 6.56 -26.08
N GLY A 277 -3.66 7.38 -26.56
CA GLY A 277 -3.85 8.84 -26.70
C GLY A 277 -4.76 9.24 -27.87
N SER A 278 -5.12 8.30 -28.75
CA SER A 278 -6.11 8.52 -29.81
C SER A 278 -7.41 7.79 -29.48
N ILE A 279 -8.20 8.35 -28.57
CA ILE A 279 -9.58 7.91 -28.40
C ILE A 279 -10.30 8.15 -29.74
N ARG A 280 -10.72 7.06 -30.38
CA ARG A 280 -11.72 7.06 -31.46
C ARG A 280 -13.12 6.98 -30.85
#